data_AF-A0A5R8WB57-F1
#
_entry.id   AF-A0A5R8WB57-F1
#
_cell.length_a   1.000
_cell.length_b   1.000
_cell.length_c   1.000
_cell.angle_alpha   90.00
_cell.angle_beta   90.00
_cell.angle_gamma   90.00
#
_symmetry.space_group_name_H-M   'P 1'
#
loop_
_entity.id
_entity.type
_entity.pdbx_description
1 polymer ?
#
loop_
_entity_poly.entity_id
_entity_poly.type
_entity_poly.pdbx_seq_one_letter_code
_entity_poly.pdbx_strand_id
1 'polypeptide(L)'
;MDTGPRGDDRRLLTAAEHLLGQVAALTGPSGKDVVDDLRRVLQRPPVVALAGRVNTGKSTLVNSLIGARLAPTSAEETTALLSLYMYGAPARAEALLERGQAVDIPLSASGPSLGSISLDTVNYLLVFLQSAVLRRFAILDTPGLGSAATANSRRTEVDLLAGSTTAASPDVLVYVVKDKFRPDDEEFVRSFISSRRSSMPSPPVIGALSHADKFGAGPWGATDPVEEARATASALAAAHSQLTAVVPVSGLLAETVRTGRLQEADVRALRVLKDVPNDSIQFADILGLPEGISRGQYQRLEDLIGAYGIMFGRNHSHSSPELVHWLWERSGLARLEEALTVAVSGAAERSRVLTVLSGLARAARSRSWSSDTRKLIEAARHAPEFHRLNESAALDVLRQAAPQHGLVAVLEELIADKNWPTALTPDEDEPAEYLRLAAHYQAMAASASTGAEAQAARVLCRSLLIHSRLEG
;
A
#
# COMPACT_ATOMS: atom_id res chain seq x y z
N MET A 1 24.24 12.72 10.28
CA MET A 1 23.94 11.28 10.26
C MET A 1 22.43 11.19 10.11
N ASP A 2 21.96 10.69 8.97
CA ASP A 2 20.53 10.60 8.65
C ASP A 2 19.95 9.37 9.37
N THR A 3 19.60 9.54 10.65
CA THR A 3 19.03 8.51 11.54
C THR A 3 17.50 8.50 11.51
N GLY A 4 16.88 9.01 10.45
CA GLY A 4 15.43 8.89 10.26
C GLY A 4 15.01 7.45 9.94
N PRO A 5 13.69 7.15 9.91
CA PRO A 5 13.13 5.82 9.66
C PRO A 5 13.66 5.13 8.38
N ARG A 6 14.09 5.91 7.38
CA ARG A 6 14.72 5.43 6.14
C ARG A 6 16.13 4.85 6.34
N GLY A 7 16.82 5.20 7.42
CA GLY A 7 18.17 4.76 7.72
C GLY A 7 18.21 3.33 8.28
N ASP A 8 17.29 2.99 9.17
CA ASP A 8 17.26 1.69 9.85
C ASP A 8 16.63 0.57 9.02
N ASP A 9 15.55 0.84 8.28
CA ASP A 9 14.97 -0.17 7.36
C ASP A 9 15.94 -0.50 6.19
N ARG A 10 16.72 0.49 5.75
CA ARG A 10 17.79 0.26 4.75
C ARG A 10 18.95 -0.56 5.32
N ARG A 11 19.24 -0.47 6.62
CA ARG A 11 20.19 -1.34 7.32
C ARG A 11 19.66 -2.77 7.40
N LEU A 12 18.37 -2.97 7.66
CA LEU A 12 17.72 -4.29 7.68
C LEU A 12 17.85 -5.02 6.33
N LEU A 13 17.54 -4.34 5.22
CA LEU A 13 17.69 -4.93 3.87
C LEU A 13 19.16 -5.28 3.57
N THR A 14 20.09 -4.40 3.96
CA THR A 14 21.53 -4.62 3.75
C THR A 14 22.04 -5.82 4.57
N ALA A 15 21.61 -5.94 5.84
CA ALA A 15 21.95 -7.06 6.70
C ALA A 15 21.38 -8.39 6.15
N ALA A 16 20.17 -8.37 5.61
CA ALA A 16 19.55 -9.53 4.98
C ALA A 16 20.31 -9.98 3.72
N GLU A 17 20.72 -9.04 2.86
CA GLU A 17 21.53 -9.36 1.67
C GLU A 17 22.92 -9.90 2.06
N HIS A 18 23.54 -9.33 3.09
CA HIS A 18 24.81 -9.83 3.63
C HIS A 18 24.68 -11.28 4.12
N LEU A 19 23.63 -11.57 4.90
CA LEU A 19 23.33 -12.92 5.37
C LEU A 19 23.11 -13.89 4.19
N LEU A 20 22.35 -13.49 3.16
CA LEU A 20 22.17 -14.29 1.95
C LEU A 20 23.51 -14.59 1.27
N GLY A 21 24.43 -13.62 1.20
CA GLY A 21 25.78 -13.81 0.68
C GLY A 21 26.60 -14.81 1.49
N GLN A 22 26.58 -14.72 2.82
CA GLN A 22 27.28 -15.65 3.71
C GLN A 22 26.71 -17.08 3.61
N VAL A 23 25.38 -17.23 3.58
CA VAL A 23 24.73 -18.54 3.39
C VAL A 23 25.06 -19.11 2.01
N ALA A 24 25.10 -18.29 0.96
CA ALA A 24 25.51 -18.73 -0.38
C ALA A 24 26.93 -19.30 -0.39
N ALA A 25 27.87 -18.63 0.28
CA ALA A 25 29.25 -19.06 0.37
C ALA A 25 29.40 -20.41 1.11
N LEU A 26 28.63 -20.62 2.18
CA LEU A 26 28.68 -21.86 2.98
C LEU A 26 27.95 -23.04 2.31
N THR A 27 26.85 -22.78 1.60
CA THR A 27 26.04 -23.82 0.97
C THR A 27 26.51 -24.18 -0.44
N GLY A 28 27.21 -23.26 -1.11
CA GLY A 28 27.67 -23.44 -2.49
C GLY A 28 26.51 -23.78 -3.44
N PRO A 29 26.72 -24.68 -4.42
CA PRO A 29 25.68 -25.07 -5.36
C PRO A 29 24.41 -25.65 -4.72
N SER A 30 24.53 -26.27 -3.54
CA SER A 30 23.41 -26.97 -2.87
C SER A 30 22.34 -26.04 -2.28
N GLY A 31 22.65 -24.76 -2.13
CA GLY A 31 21.72 -23.74 -1.64
C GLY A 31 21.40 -22.66 -2.67
N LYS A 32 22.00 -22.70 -3.86
CA LYS A 32 21.95 -21.62 -4.85
C LYS A 32 20.52 -21.24 -5.22
N ASP A 33 19.69 -22.22 -5.55
CA ASP A 33 18.28 -22.02 -5.90
C ASP A 33 17.50 -21.30 -4.79
N VAL A 34 17.62 -21.76 -3.55
CA VAL A 34 16.95 -21.15 -2.39
C VAL A 34 17.45 -19.73 -2.14
N VAL A 35 18.76 -19.52 -2.17
CA VAL A 35 19.34 -18.19 -1.96
C VAL A 35 18.89 -17.25 -3.08
N ASP A 36 18.90 -17.69 -4.33
CA ASP A 36 18.48 -16.88 -5.48
C ASP A 36 16.98 -16.56 -5.42
N ASP A 37 16.13 -17.50 -5.00
CA ASP A 37 14.70 -17.27 -4.74
C ASP A 37 14.49 -16.22 -3.64
N LEU A 38 15.16 -16.37 -2.50
CA LEU A 38 15.02 -15.43 -1.38
C LEU A 38 15.62 -14.06 -1.69
N ARG A 39 16.70 -14.01 -2.47
CA ARG A 39 17.26 -12.77 -3.00
C ARG A 39 16.27 -12.06 -3.93
N ARG A 40 15.58 -12.79 -4.81
CA ARG A 40 14.48 -12.22 -5.62
C ARG A 40 13.37 -11.65 -4.74
N VAL A 41 12.99 -12.34 -3.67
CA VAL A 41 11.99 -11.83 -2.71
C VAL A 41 12.48 -10.56 -2.00
N LEU A 42 13.77 -10.47 -1.66
CA LEU A 42 14.34 -9.29 -1.01
C LEU A 42 14.41 -8.08 -1.95
N GLN A 43 14.81 -8.31 -3.20
CA GLN A 43 15.12 -7.27 -4.19
C GLN A 43 13.92 -6.82 -5.02
N ARG A 44 12.81 -7.59 -5.04
CA ARG A 44 11.59 -7.14 -5.74
C ARG A 44 11.05 -5.85 -5.11
N PRO A 45 10.48 -4.94 -5.91
CA PRO A 45 9.77 -3.80 -5.36
C PRO A 45 8.59 -4.31 -4.50
N PRO A 46 8.26 -3.60 -3.39
CA PRO A 46 7.04 -3.85 -2.63
C PRO A 46 5.82 -3.88 -3.56
N VAL A 47 4.87 -4.79 -3.34
CA VAL A 47 3.64 -4.88 -4.13
C VAL A 47 2.50 -4.21 -3.37
N VAL A 48 1.86 -3.22 -3.98
CA VAL A 48 0.67 -2.54 -3.47
C VAL A 48 -0.55 -3.10 -4.19
N ALA A 49 -1.40 -3.86 -3.50
CA ALA A 49 -2.68 -4.29 -4.04
C ALA A 49 -3.73 -3.19 -3.91
N LEU A 50 -4.51 -2.97 -4.97
CA LEU A 50 -5.75 -2.21 -4.89
C LEU A 50 -6.91 -3.19 -4.93
N ALA A 51 -7.71 -3.21 -3.87
CA ALA A 51 -8.91 -4.00 -3.77
C ALA A 51 -10.10 -3.11 -3.40
N GLY A 52 -11.31 -3.62 -3.60
CA GLY A 52 -12.54 -2.92 -3.29
C GLY A 52 -13.67 -3.43 -4.15
N ARG A 53 -14.88 -2.97 -3.86
CA ARG A 53 -16.07 -3.43 -4.57
C ARG A 53 -16.06 -3.01 -6.04
N VAL A 54 -16.83 -3.72 -6.87
CA VAL A 54 -17.05 -3.31 -8.27
C VAL A 54 -17.62 -1.88 -8.29
N ASN A 55 -17.16 -1.05 -9.23
CA ASN A 55 -17.57 0.34 -9.42
C ASN A 55 -17.25 1.29 -8.25
N THR A 56 -16.22 1.03 -7.45
CA THR A 56 -15.69 1.98 -6.45
C THR A 56 -14.64 2.96 -7.01
N GLY A 57 -14.36 2.92 -8.32
CA GLY A 57 -13.33 3.79 -8.93
C GLY A 57 -11.90 3.28 -8.77
N LYS A 58 -11.72 2.01 -8.41
CA LYS A 58 -10.42 1.32 -8.30
C LYS A 58 -9.55 1.46 -9.57
N SER A 59 -10.07 1.11 -10.75
CA SER A 59 -9.29 1.20 -11.99
C SER A 59 -8.88 2.63 -12.33
N THR A 60 -9.75 3.61 -12.05
CA THR A 60 -9.41 5.04 -12.18
C THR A 60 -8.28 5.44 -11.24
N LEU A 61 -8.26 4.89 -10.01
CA LEU A 61 -7.17 5.09 -9.06
C LEU A 61 -5.87 4.39 -9.50
N VAL A 62 -5.95 3.19 -10.09
CA VAL A 62 -4.78 2.54 -10.70
C VAL A 62 -4.20 3.42 -11.81
N ASN A 63 -5.03 3.92 -12.72
CA ASN A 63 -4.61 4.78 -13.82
C ASN A 63 -3.95 6.07 -13.32
N SER A 64 -4.50 6.68 -12.26
CA SER A 64 -3.92 7.89 -11.67
C SER A 64 -2.58 7.62 -11.00
N LEU A 65 -2.41 6.49 -10.32
CA LEU A 65 -1.13 6.10 -9.73
C LEU A 65 -0.08 5.78 -10.81
N ILE A 66 -0.39 4.94 -11.81
CA ILE A 66 0.58 4.58 -12.85
C ILE A 66 0.88 5.74 -13.81
N GLY A 67 -0.01 6.73 -13.91
CA GLY A 67 0.09 7.87 -14.81
C GLY A 67 -0.29 7.57 -16.26
N ALA A 68 -1.03 6.48 -16.50
CA ALA A 68 -1.45 6.02 -17.82
C ALA A 68 -2.83 5.34 -17.72
N ARG A 69 -3.65 5.43 -18.77
CA ARG A 69 -5.00 4.83 -18.81
C ARG A 69 -4.98 3.39 -19.33
N LEU A 70 -4.33 2.49 -18.59
CA LEU A 70 -4.14 1.10 -19.01
C LEU A 70 -5.03 0.11 -18.23
N ALA A 71 -5.48 0.48 -17.03
CA ALA A 71 -6.44 -0.31 -16.28
C ALA A 71 -7.85 -0.09 -16.86
N PRO A 72 -8.57 -1.17 -17.24
CA PRO A 72 -9.92 -1.05 -17.79
C PRO A 72 -10.88 -0.38 -16.81
N THR A 73 -11.53 0.71 -17.24
CA THR A 73 -12.51 1.45 -16.42
C THR A 73 -13.96 1.01 -16.67
N SER A 74 -14.23 0.26 -17.74
CA SER A 74 -15.54 -0.33 -18.02
C SER A 74 -15.62 -1.76 -17.47
N ALA A 75 -16.78 -2.11 -16.89
CA ALA A 75 -17.01 -3.41 -16.24
C ALA A 75 -17.09 -4.60 -17.21
N GLU A 76 -17.13 -4.35 -18.52
CA GLU A 76 -17.66 -5.29 -19.50
C GLU A 76 -16.61 -6.17 -20.22
N GLU A 77 -15.30 -5.86 -20.21
CA GLU A 77 -14.41 -6.52 -21.20
C GLU A 77 -13.06 -7.07 -20.72
N THR A 78 -12.63 -6.96 -19.47
CA THR A 78 -11.37 -7.63 -19.03
C THR A 78 -11.20 -7.78 -17.52
N THR A 79 -12.24 -7.47 -16.75
CA THR A 79 -12.27 -7.31 -15.28
C THR A 79 -12.07 -8.62 -14.50
N ALA A 80 -11.64 -9.70 -15.14
CA ALA A 80 -11.49 -11.03 -14.55
C ALA A 80 -10.06 -11.40 -14.17
N LEU A 81 -9.04 -10.66 -14.63
CA LEU A 81 -7.63 -11.00 -14.39
C LEU A 81 -6.94 -10.00 -13.46
N LEU A 82 -6.12 -10.54 -12.57
CA LEU A 82 -5.14 -9.76 -11.82
C LEU A 82 -4.13 -9.13 -12.79
N SER A 83 -3.82 -7.85 -12.59
CA SER A 83 -2.83 -7.13 -13.40
C SER A 83 -1.76 -6.50 -12.50
N LEU A 84 -0.50 -6.91 -12.69
CA LEU A 84 0.65 -6.41 -11.96
C LEU A 84 1.43 -5.41 -12.82
N TYR A 85 1.35 -4.14 -12.46
CA TYR A 85 2.09 -3.05 -13.08
C TYR A 85 3.43 -2.87 -12.37
N MET A 86 4.53 -2.91 -13.12
CA MET A 86 5.89 -2.81 -12.60
C MET A 86 6.74 -1.86 -13.45
N TYR A 87 7.83 -1.38 -12.87
CA TYR A 87 8.79 -0.62 -13.65
C TYR A 87 9.51 -1.51 -14.67
N GLY A 88 9.58 -1.06 -15.92
CA GLY A 88 10.38 -1.71 -16.95
C GLY A 88 10.48 -0.89 -18.23
N ALA A 89 11.59 -1.08 -18.95
CA ALA A 89 11.85 -0.44 -20.23
C ALA A 89 12.34 -1.50 -21.23
N PRO A 90 11.79 -1.57 -22.46
CA PRO A 90 10.67 -0.77 -22.98
C PRO A 90 9.33 -1.13 -22.33
N ALA A 91 8.31 -0.31 -22.58
CA ALA A 91 6.94 -0.62 -22.16
C ALA A 91 6.44 -1.86 -22.91
N ARG A 92 5.90 -2.85 -22.18
CA ARG A 92 5.42 -4.12 -22.73
C ARG A 92 4.43 -4.78 -21.77
N ALA A 93 3.70 -5.77 -22.26
CA ALA A 93 2.83 -6.59 -21.44
C ALA A 93 3.07 -8.08 -21.71
N GLU A 94 2.95 -8.90 -20.67
CA GLU A 94 3.09 -10.34 -20.73
C GLU A 94 1.89 -10.97 -20.00
N ALA A 95 1.37 -12.09 -20.49
CA ALA A 95 0.42 -12.94 -19.77
C ALA A 95 1.19 -14.08 -19.10
N LEU A 96 1.15 -14.16 -17.77
CA LEU A 96 1.67 -15.32 -17.05
C LEU A 96 0.59 -16.40 -17.01
N LEU A 97 0.87 -17.53 -17.65
CA LEU A 97 -0.02 -18.68 -17.71
C LEU A 97 0.04 -19.49 -16.40
N GLU A 98 -0.98 -20.31 -16.13
CA GLU A 98 -1.05 -21.16 -14.92
C GLU A 98 0.16 -22.10 -14.75
N ARG A 99 0.82 -22.46 -15.85
CA ARG A 99 2.02 -23.30 -15.86
C ARG A 99 3.33 -22.52 -15.60
N GLY A 100 3.23 -21.24 -15.26
CA GLY A 100 4.37 -20.35 -14.95
C GLY A 100 5.11 -19.82 -16.17
N GLN A 101 4.64 -20.09 -17.39
CA GLN A 101 5.20 -19.52 -18.62
C GLN A 101 4.64 -18.11 -18.84
N ALA A 102 5.52 -17.14 -19.08
CA ALA A 102 5.13 -15.79 -19.52
C ALA A 102 5.10 -15.74 -21.06
N VAL A 103 4.06 -15.13 -21.63
CA VAL A 103 3.88 -14.95 -23.07
C VAL A 103 3.65 -13.47 -23.36
N ASP A 104 4.41 -12.90 -24.30
CA ASP A 104 4.22 -11.52 -24.71
C ASP A 104 2.83 -11.30 -25.30
N ILE A 105 2.19 -10.20 -24.90
CA ILE A 105 0.88 -9.78 -25.40
C ILE A 105 0.91 -8.32 -25.87
N PRO A 106 0.08 -7.94 -26.86
CA PRO A 106 -0.04 -6.57 -27.30
C PRO A 106 -0.39 -5.60 -26.16
N LEU A 107 0.33 -4.48 -26.08
CA LEU A 107 0.03 -3.36 -25.19
C LEU A 107 -0.42 -2.16 -26.04
N SER A 108 -1.66 -1.71 -25.82
CA SER A 108 -2.27 -0.61 -26.55
C SER A 108 -2.55 0.59 -25.63
N ALA A 109 -3.06 1.69 -26.18
CA ALA A 109 -3.48 2.86 -25.40
C ALA A 109 -4.64 2.57 -24.43
N SER A 110 -5.39 1.48 -24.65
CA SER A 110 -6.46 1.01 -23.76
C SER A 110 -6.02 -0.10 -22.80
N GLY A 111 -4.73 -0.45 -22.77
CA GLY A 111 -4.19 -1.50 -21.92
C GLY A 111 -3.73 -2.76 -22.66
N PRO A 112 -3.34 -3.80 -21.90
CA PRO A 112 -2.94 -5.10 -22.43
C PRO A 112 -4.13 -5.83 -23.09
N SER A 113 -3.88 -6.52 -24.20
CA SER A 113 -4.88 -7.31 -24.91
C SER A 113 -4.40 -8.76 -25.06
N LEU A 114 -5.24 -9.73 -24.67
CA LEU A 114 -4.89 -11.15 -24.74
C LEU A 114 -4.85 -11.71 -26.17
N GLY A 115 -5.39 -11.00 -27.16
CA GLY A 115 -5.53 -11.52 -28.52
C GLY A 115 -6.30 -12.84 -28.54
N SER A 116 -5.63 -13.92 -28.93
CA SER A 116 -6.21 -15.28 -29.01
C SER A 116 -5.99 -16.13 -27.75
N ILE A 117 -5.33 -15.60 -26.70
CA ILE A 117 -5.08 -16.34 -25.46
C ILE A 117 -6.40 -16.41 -24.66
N SER A 118 -6.76 -17.62 -24.23
CA SER A 118 -7.94 -17.83 -23.39
C SER A 118 -7.70 -17.29 -21.98
N LEU A 119 -8.64 -16.48 -21.48
CA LEU A 119 -8.64 -15.91 -20.12
C LEU A 119 -8.41 -16.98 -19.04
N ASP A 120 -9.01 -18.16 -19.20
CA ASP A 120 -8.96 -19.23 -18.18
C ASP A 120 -7.56 -19.83 -18.01
N THR A 121 -6.68 -19.65 -19.00
CA THR A 121 -5.29 -20.16 -18.95
C THR A 121 -4.31 -19.18 -18.33
N VAL A 122 -4.76 -17.95 -18.09
CA VAL A 122 -3.94 -16.84 -17.58
C VAL A 122 -4.10 -16.76 -16.06
N ASN A 123 -2.97 -16.76 -15.36
CA ASN A 123 -2.91 -16.53 -13.93
C ASN A 123 -2.99 -15.02 -13.63
N TYR A 124 -2.11 -14.23 -14.25
CA TYR A 124 -2.16 -12.76 -14.17
C TYR A 124 -1.41 -12.09 -15.32
N LEU A 125 -1.70 -10.81 -15.53
CA LEU A 125 -1.01 -9.95 -16.48
C LEU A 125 0.17 -9.26 -15.80
N LEU A 126 1.30 -9.19 -16.50
CA LEU A 126 2.46 -8.39 -16.15
C LEU A 126 2.52 -7.20 -17.11
N VAL A 127 2.53 -5.98 -16.58
CA VAL A 127 2.59 -4.76 -17.39
C VAL A 127 3.80 -3.95 -16.95
N PHE A 128 4.75 -3.77 -17.86
CA PHE A 128 5.99 -3.04 -17.60
C PHE A 128 5.87 -1.63 -18.17
N LEU A 129 6.09 -0.61 -17.33
CA LEU A 129 5.97 0.80 -17.69
C LEU A 129 7.16 1.61 -17.19
N GLN A 130 7.43 2.75 -17.84
CA GLN A 130 8.46 3.69 -17.44
C GLN A 130 7.92 4.76 -16.45
N SER A 131 7.08 4.33 -15.50
CA SER A 131 6.51 5.23 -14.50
C SER A 131 7.43 5.36 -13.28
N ALA A 132 7.66 6.60 -12.84
CA ALA A 132 8.54 6.88 -11.70
C ALA A 132 8.02 6.27 -10.38
N VAL A 133 6.70 6.22 -10.21
CA VAL A 133 6.08 5.59 -9.02
C VAL A 133 6.41 4.10 -8.96
N LEU A 134 6.45 3.43 -10.13
CA LEU A 134 6.64 1.99 -10.22
C LEU A 134 8.07 1.54 -9.90
N ARG A 135 9.02 2.49 -9.82
CA ARG A 135 10.37 2.21 -9.29
C ARG A 135 10.37 2.01 -7.78
N ARG A 136 9.37 2.54 -7.09
CA ARG A 136 9.25 2.47 -5.62
C ARG A 136 8.45 1.25 -5.20
N PHE A 137 7.40 0.91 -5.94
CA PHE A 137 6.54 -0.25 -5.67
C PHE A 137 5.83 -0.70 -6.95
N ALA A 138 5.48 -1.99 -7.03
CA ALA A 138 4.58 -2.51 -8.04
C ALA A 138 3.12 -2.30 -7.64
N ILE A 139 2.22 -2.19 -8.61
CA ILE A 139 0.78 -2.05 -8.37
C ILE A 139 0.08 -3.31 -8.84
N LEU A 140 -0.60 -4.00 -7.93
CA LEU A 140 -1.45 -5.14 -8.24
C LEU A 140 -2.91 -4.65 -8.30
N ASP A 141 -3.45 -4.54 -9.50
CA ASP A 141 -4.88 -4.28 -9.70
C ASP A 141 -5.66 -5.58 -9.58
N THR A 142 -6.57 -5.66 -8.61
CA THR A 142 -7.43 -6.82 -8.43
C THR A 142 -8.77 -6.62 -9.12
N PRO A 143 -9.41 -7.64 -9.69
CA PRO A 143 -10.84 -7.60 -9.99
C PRO A 143 -11.68 -7.08 -8.81
N GLY A 144 -12.81 -6.44 -9.10
CA GLY A 144 -13.68 -5.91 -8.06
C GLY A 144 -14.31 -7.03 -7.22
N LEU A 145 -14.29 -6.85 -5.90
CA LEU A 145 -14.86 -7.81 -4.95
C LEU A 145 -16.39 -7.65 -4.93
N GLY A 146 -17.11 -8.63 -5.46
CA GLY A 146 -18.58 -8.63 -5.47
C GLY A 146 -19.17 -9.46 -4.33
N SER A 147 -20.18 -8.92 -3.62
CA SER A 147 -20.97 -9.67 -2.62
C SER A 147 -21.94 -10.70 -3.23
N ALA A 148 -22.11 -10.70 -4.56
CA ALA A 148 -22.70 -11.82 -5.28
C ALA A 148 -21.56 -12.77 -5.66
N ALA A 149 -21.57 -13.97 -5.09
CA ALA A 149 -20.59 -15.03 -5.27
C ALA A 149 -20.50 -15.49 -6.73
N THR A 150 -19.93 -14.66 -7.60
CA THR A 150 -19.41 -15.12 -8.89
C THR A 150 -18.11 -15.89 -8.61
N ALA A 151 -17.82 -16.91 -9.42
CA ALA A 151 -16.59 -17.68 -9.30
C ALA A 151 -15.32 -16.77 -9.33
N ASN A 152 -15.40 -15.64 -10.04
CA ASN A 152 -14.32 -14.66 -10.19
C ASN A 152 -14.01 -13.89 -8.89
N SER A 153 -15.02 -13.46 -8.12
CA SER A 153 -14.78 -12.78 -6.83
C SER A 153 -14.05 -13.71 -5.85
N ARG A 154 -14.46 -14.97 -5.76
CA ARG A 154 -13.82 -15.98 -4.90
C ARG A 154 -12.41 -16.32 -5.37
N ARG A 155 -12.19 -16.45 -6.68
CA ARG A 155 -10.85 -16.66 -7.24
C ARG A 155 -9.92 -15.50 -6.88
N THR A 156 -10.39 -14.26 -7.05
CA THR A 156 -9.60 -13.05 -6.73
C THR A 156 -9.25 -12.96 -5.25
N GLU A 157 -10.23 -13.22 -4.37
CA GLU A 157 -10.01 -13.26 -2.92
C GLU A 157 -9.03 -14.38 -2.56
N VAL A 158 -9.21 -15.59 -3.09
CA VAL A 158 -8.28 -16.69 -2.89
C VAL A 158 -6.89 -16.36 -3.40
N ASP A 159 -6.73 -15.77 -4.59
CA ASP A 159 -5.42 -15.44 -5.14
C ASP A 159 -4.71 -14.35 -4.32
N LEU A 160 -5.46 -13.35 -3.85
CA LEU A 160 -4.92 -12.29 -2.98
C LEU A 160 -4.53 -12.83 -1.59
N LEU A 161 -5.36 -13.69 -1.00
CA LEU A 161 -5.15 -14.28 0.32
C LEU A 161 -4.12 -15.41 0.31
N ALA A 162 -4.14 -16.26 -0.71
CA ALA A 162 -3.23 -17.41 -0.83
C ALA A 162 -1.84 -17.01 -1.30
N GLY A 163 -1.69 -15.84 -1.95
CA GLY A 163 -0.41 -15.40 -2.51
C GLY A 163 0.13 -16.45 -3.49
N SER A 164 -0.71 -16.89 -4.43
CA SER A 164 -0.53 -18.09 -5.27
C SER A 164 0.79 -18.11 -6.09
N THR A 165 1.50 -16.97 -6.18
CA THR A 165 2.92 -16.92 -6.54
C THR A 165 3.67 -15.90 -5.66
N THR A 166 4.95 -16.17 -5.35
CA THR A 166 5.81 -15.27 -4.54
C THR A 166 6.00 -13.87 -5.14
N ALA A 167 5.75 -13.70 -6.44
CA ALA A 167 5.88 -12.42 -7.13
C ALA A 167 4.67 -11.49 -6.91
N ALA A 168 3.48 -12.03 -6.65
CA ALA A 168 2.23 -11.29 -6.56
C ALA A 168 1.67 -11.15 -5.13
N SER A 169 2.36 -11.67 -4.10
CA SER A 169 1.92 -11.49 -2.72
C SER A 169 1.97 -10.00 -2.35
N PRO A 170 0.83 -9.35 -2.04
CA PRO A 170 0.78 -7.91 -1.85
C PRO A 170 1.37 -7.54 -0.49
N ASP A 171 2.33 -6.64 -0.44
CA ASP A 171 2.96 -6.17 0.79
C ASP A 171 2.13 -5.07 1.49
N VAL A 172 1.33 -4.33 0.72
CA VAL A 172 0.43 -3.27 1.20
C VAL A 172 -0.94 -3.46 0.52
N LEU A 173 -2.02 -3.21 1.26
CA LEU A 173 -3.37 -3.18 0.69
C LEU A 173 -3.92 -1.75 0.69
N VAL A 174 -4.39 -1.29 -0.46
CA VAL A 174 -5.25 -0.11 -0.59
C VAL A 174 -6.67 -0.60 -0.79
N TYR A 175 -7.53 -0.40 0.19
CA TYR A 175 -8.93 -0.80 0.13
C TYR A 175 -9.82 0.40 -0.26
N VAL A 176 -10.40 0.33 -1.46
CA VAL A 176 -11.16 1.43 -2.08
C VAL A 176 -12.63 1.32 -1.72
N VAL A 177 -13.14 2.34 -1.00
CA VAL A 177 -14.55 2.49 -0.60
C VAL A 177 -15.14 3.78 -1.16
N LYS A 178 -16.47 3.87 -1.26
CA LYS A 178 -17.15 5.07 -1.80
C LYS A 178 -17.69 5.98 -0.72
N ASP A 179 -18.38 5.41 0.25
CA ASP A 179 -19.15 6.13 1.27
C ASP A 179 -18.78 5.69 2.68
N LYS A 180 -18.74 4.37 2.90
CA LYS A 180 -18.50 3.78 4.23
C LYS A 180 -17.77 2.45 4.11
N PHE A 181 -17.21 2.05 5.23
CA PHE A 181 -16.66 0.73 5.44
C PHE A 181 -17.76 -0.20 5.95
N ARG A 182 -18.16 -1.20 5.16
CA ARG A 182 -19.26 -2.13 5.51
C ARG A 182 -18.73 -3.34 6.28
N PRO A 183 -19.58 -4.10 6.98
CA PRO A 183 -19.16 -5.33 7.66
C PRO A 183 -18.41 -6.32 6.76
N ASP A 184 -18.86 -6.51 5.52
CA ASP A 184 -18.18 -7.38 4.55
C ASP A 184 -16.79 -6.84 4.16
N ASP A 185 -16.63 -5.51 4.10
CA ASP A 185 -15.34 -4.87 3.82
C ASP A 185 -14.35 -5.11 4.97
N GLU A 186 -14.84 -5.04 6.22
CA GLU A 186 -14.08 -5.40 7.42
C GLU A 186 -13.70 -6.87 7.47
N GLU A 187 -14.62 -7.76 7.10
CA GLU A 187 -14.36 -9.19 7.05
C GLU A 187 -13.26 -9.52 6.04
N PHE A 188 -13.31 -8.91 4.86
CA PHE A 188 -12.27 -9.06 3.86
C PHE A 188 -10.91 -8.55 4.37
N VAL A 189 -10.86 -7.33 4.91
CA VAL A 189 -9.59 -6.76 5.43
C VAL A 189 -9.04 -7.60 6.58
N ARG A 190 -9.90 -8.06 7.49
CA ARG A 190 -9.52 -8.97 8.58
C ARG A 190 -8.97 -10.29 8.06
N SER A 191 -9.60 -10.86 7.03
CA SER A 191 -9.15 -12.08 6.37
C SER A 191 -7.82 -11.87 5.67
N PHE A 192 -7.62 -10.72 5.02
CA PHE A 192 -6.35 -10.33 4.42
C PHE A 192 -5.21 -10.25 5.43
N ILE A 193 -5.43 -9.54 6.54
CA ILE A 193 -4.44 -9.45 7.62
C ILE A 193 -4.15 -10.85 8.19
N SER A 194 -5.19 -11.66 8.39
CA SER A 194 -5.07 -13.00 8.99
C SER A 194 -4.53 -14.07 8.05
N SER A 195 -4.53 -13.83 6.73
CA SER A 195 -3.93 -14.71 5.73
C SER A 195 -2.41 -14.78 5.84
N ARG A 196 -1.81 -13.76 6.46
CA ARG A 196 -0.40 -13.79 6.82
C ARG A 196 -0.15 -14.84 7.90
N ARG A 197 1.01 -15.49 7.82
CA ARG A 197 1.46 -16.39 8.88
C ARG A 197 1.51 -15.62 10.20
N SER A 198 1.09 -16.23 11.30
CA SER A 198 1.06 -15.63 12.64
C SER A 198 2.39 -15.06 13.14
N SER A 199 3.51 -15.47 12.54
CA SER A 199 4.84 -14.95 12.85
C SER A 199 5.25 -13.75 12.00
N MET A 200 4.43 -13.31 11.04
CA MET A 200 4.72 -12.21 10.13
C MET A 200 4.01 -10.94 10.58
N PRO A 201 4.60 -9.75 10.34
CA PRO A 201 3.93 -8.53 10.68
C PRO A 201 2.65 -8.34 9.88
N SER A 202 1.65 -7.70 10.49
CA SER A 202 0.41 -7.35 9.81
C SER A 202 0.71 -6.44 8.60
N PRO A 203 0.17 -6.74 7.41
CA PRO A 203 0.39 -5.89 6.25
C PRO A 203 -0.36 -4.57 6.47
N PRO A 204 0.25 -3.41 6.15
CA PRO A 204 -0.43 -2.13 6.27
C PRO A 204 -1.62 -2.07 5.31
N VAL A 205 -2.74 -1.53 5.80
CA VAL A 205 -3.98 -1.36 5.04
C VAL A 205 -4.35 0.11 5.00
N ILE A 206 -4.41 0.71 3.82
CA ILE A 206 -4.81 2.10 3.60
C ILE A 206 -6.22 2.10 3.04
N GLY A 207 -7.15 2.79 3.69
CA GLY A 207 -8.46 3.09 3.11
C GLY A 207 -8.34 4.20 2.07
N ALA A 208 -8.89 3.99 0.88
CA ALA A 208 -9.07 5.05 -0.11
C ALA A 208 -10.56 5.37 -0.23
N LEU A 209 -10.97 6.53 0.30
CA LEU A 209 -12.34 7.02 0.18
C LEU A 209 -12.50 7.70 -1.18
N SER A 210 -12.90 6.90 -2.18
CA SER A 210 -13.09 7.32 -3.57
C SER A 210 -14.23 8.34 -3.72
N HIS A 211 -14.28 8.97 -4.89
CA HIS A 211 -15.33 9.93 -5.26
C HIS A 211 -15.45 11.11 -4.29
N ALA A 212 -14.32 11.55 -3.71
CA ALA A 212 -14.28 12.71 -2.81
C ALA A 212 -14.90 13.98 -3.44
N ASP A 213 -14.83 14.11 -4.76
CA ASP A 213 -15.43 15.20 -5.54
C ASP A 213 -16.98 15.18 -5.56
N LYS A 214 -17.60 14.05 -5.23
CA LYS A 214 -19.06 13.85 -5.24
C LYS A 214 -19.59 13.42 -3.86
N PHE A 215 -18.79 13.60 -2.82
CA PHE A 215 -19.15 13.17 -1.46
C PHE A 215 -20.31 13.99 -0.88
N GLY A 216 -21.05 13.43 0.08
CA GLY A 216 -22.15 14.13 0.75
C GLY A 216 -23.24 14.59 -0.21
N ALA A 217 -23.58 15.88 -0.14
CA ALA A 217 -24.53 16.53 -1.06
C ALA A 217 -23.94 16.81 -2.46
N GLY A 218 -22.68 16.43 -2.70
CA GLY A 218 -21.97 16.64 -3.95
C GLY A 218 -21.48 18.10 -4.10
N PRO A 219 -20.99 18.46 -5.30
CA PRO A 219 -20.40 19.78 -5.52
C PRO A 219 -21.41 20.92 -5.31
N TRP A 220 -22.70 20.68 -5.56
CA TRP A 220 -23.74 21.71 -5.45
C TRP A 220 -24.29 21.90 -4.04
N GLY A 221 -23.72 21.21 -3.04
CA GLY A 221 -24.11 21.35 -1.63
C GLY A 221 -23.60 22.65 -1.00
N ALA A 222 -24.02 22.88 0.25
CA ALA A 222 -23.56 24.04 1.03
C ALA A 222 -22.08 23.92 1.49
N THR A 223 -21.54 22.70 1.51
CA THR A 223 -20.19 22.38 1.98
C THR A 223 -19.37 21.81 0.82
N ASP A 224 -18.06 22.10 0.78
CA ASP A 224 -17.14 21.47 -0.17
C ASP A 224 -17.10 19.95 0.07
N PRO A 225 -17.50 19.11 -0.90
CA PRO A 225 -17.53 17.66 -0.74
C PRO A 225 -16.15 17.05 -0.45
N VAL A 226 -15.06 17.68 -0.91
CA VAL A 226 -13.70 17.19 -0.61
C VAL A 226 -13.35 17.41 0.86
N GLU A 227 -13.82 18.51 1.48
CA GLU A 227 -13.61 18.75 2.91
C GLU A 227 -14.50 17.83 3.75
N GLU A 228 -15.73 17.59 3.33
CA GLU A 228 -16.62 16.62 3.98
C GLU A 228 -16.02 15.20 3.93
N ALA A 229 -15.50 14.78 2.76
CA ALA A 229 -14.81 13.51 2.60
C ALA A 229 -13.57 13.39 3.49
N ARG A 230 -12.82 14.48 3.73
CA ARG A 230 -11.69 14.50 4.69
C ARG A 230 -12.14 14.29 6.12
N ALA A 231 -13.22 14.94 6.54
CA ALA A 231 -13.79 14.74 7.87
C ALA A 231 -14.24 13.28 8.06
N THR A 232 -14.94 12.71 7.07
CA THR A 232 -15.35 11.30 7.12
C THR A 232 -14.17 10.34 7.09
N ALA A 233 -13.15 10.59 6.27
CA ALA A 233 -11.94 9.77 6.23
C ALA A 233 -11.24 9.71 7.60
N SER A 234 -11.10 10.85 8.29
CA SER A 234 -10.56 10.89 9.65
C SER A 234 -11.41 10.10 10.64
N ALA A 235 -12.74 10.18 10.55
CA ALA A 235 -13.65 9.41 11.41
C ALA A 235 -13.54 7.90 11.14
N LEU A 236 -13.43 7.48 9.87
CA LEU A 236 -13.23 6.07 9.49
C LEU A 236 -11.87 5.54 10.00
N ALA A 237 -10.79 6.33 9.87
CA ALA A 237 -9.49 5.94 10.39
C ALA A 237 -9.52 5.72 11.92
N ALA A 238 -10.26 6.55 12.66
CA ALA A 238 -10.43 6.41 14.10
C ALA A 238 -11.32 5.21 14.48
N ALA A 239 -12.35 4.91 13.68
CA ALA A 239 -13.29 3.82 13.95
C ALA A 239 -12.73 2.43 13.62
N HIS A 240 -11.82 2.33 12.65
CA HIS A 240 -11.30 1.06 12.16
C HIS A 240 -9.78 0.95 12.38
N SER A 241 -9.37 0.43 13.55
CA SER A 241 -7.96 0.30 13.98
C SER A 241 -7.08 -0.61 13.09
N GLN A 242 -7.70 -1.35 12.17
CA GLN A 242 -7.01 -2.15 11.15
C GLN A 242 -6.48 -1.28 9.99
N LEU A 243 -7.02 -0.08 9.80
CA LEU A 243 -6.60 0.85 8.76
C LEU A 243 -5.46 1.74 9.29
N THR A 244 -4.33 1.72 8.61
CA THR A 244 -3.17 2.56 8.93
C THR A 244 -3.42 4.03 8.60
N ALA A 245 -4.23 4.29 7.58
CA ALA A 245 -4.69 5.62 7.20
C ALA A 245 -5.96 5.50 6.34
N VAL A 246 -6.75 6.57 6.27
CA VAL A 246 -7.83 6.70 5.28
C VAL A 246 -7.64 8.00 4.54
N VAL A 247 -7.54 7.93 3.21
CA VAL A 247 -7.28 9.10 2.35
C VAL A 247 -8.47 9.30 1.40
N PRO A 248 -9.11 10.49 1.41
CA PRO A 248 -10.11 10.82 0.41
C PRO A 248 -9.44 11.12 -0.92
N VAL A 249 -9.97 10.52 -1.99
CA VAL A 249 -9.40 10.62 -3.34
C VAL A 249 -10.50 10.86 -4.37
N SER A 250 -10.30 11.88 -5.19
CA SER A 250 -11.02 11.97 -6.47
C SER A 250 -10.17 11.33 -7.56
N GLY A 251 -10.54 10.10 -7.93
CA GLY A 251 -9.86 9.35 -9.00
C GLY A 251 -9.88 10.10 -10.33
N LEU A 252 -10.99 10.77 -10.65
CA LEU A 252 -11.14 11.52 -11.91
C LEU A 252 -10.17 12.69 -12.00
N LEU A 253 -10.13 13.56 -10.96
CA LEU A 253 -9.21 14.70 -10.94
C LEU A 253 -7.76 14.21 -10.97
N ALA A 254 -7.46 13.16 -10.20
CA ALA A 254 -6.14 12.55 -10.13
C ALA A 254 -5.69 11.99 -11.49
N GLU A 255 -6.55 11.21 -12.15
CA GLU A 255 -6.28 10.60 -13.46
C GLU A 255 -6.06 11.68 -14.51
N THR A 256 -6.90 12.71 -14.56
CA THR A 256 -6.79 13.80 -15.55
C THR A 256 -5.48 14.56 -15.45
N VAL A 257 -5.05 14.89 -14.22
CA VAL A 257 -3.76 15.56 -14.00
C VAL A 257 -2.59 14.63 -14.35
N ARG A 258 -2.60 13.41 -13.81
CA ARG A 258 -1.47 12.47 -13.94
C ARG A 258 -1.25 11.97 -15.35
N THR A 259 -2.32 11.89 -16.15
CA THR A 259 -2.25 11.45 -17.56
C THR A 259 -2.06 12.61 -18.53
N GLY A 260 -1.99 13.87 -18.05
CA GLY A 260 -1.74 15.04 -18.89
C GLY A 260 -2.84 15.33 -19.92
N ARG A 261 -4.09 14.95 -19.63
CA ARG A 261 -5.22 15.02 -20.60
C ARG A 261 -5.77 16.42 -20.83
N LEU A 262 -5.51 17.32 -19.88
CA LEU A 262 -6.03 18.67 -19.88
C LEU A 262 -5.27 19.54 -20.88
N GLN A 263 -6.00 20.14 -21.81
CA GLN A 263 -5.46 20.99 -22.87
C GLN A 263 -5.80 22.47 -22.60
N GLU A 264 -5.06 23.39 -23.23
CA GLU A 264 -5.33 24.83 -23.11
C GLU A 264 -6.76 25.20 -23.60
N ALA A 265 -7.31 24.45 -24.55
CA ALA A 265 -8.70 24.63 -24.98
C ALA A 265 -9.72 24.32 -23.87
N ASP A 266 -9.42 23.36 -23.01
CA ASP A 266 -10.26 22.99 -21.87
C ASP A 266 -10.24 24.10 -20.82
N VAL A 267 -9.06 24.67 -20.54
CA VAL A 267 -8.92 25.81 -19.62
C VAL A 267 -9.70 27.03 -20.11
N ARG A 268 -9.62 27.34 -21.41
CA ARG A 268 -10.41 28.44 -21.99
C ARG A 268 -11.91 28.19 -21.88
N ALA A 269 -12.36 26.97 -22.17
CA ALA A 269 -13.77 26.60 -22.03
C ALA A 269 -14.24 26.73 -20.56
N LEU A 270 -13.42 26.29 -19.61
CA LEU A 270 -13.72 26.42 -18.19
C LEU A 270 -13.75 27.88 -17.73
N ARG A 271 -12.89 28.74 -18.30
CA ARG A 271 -12.84 30.17 -17.98
C ARG A 271 -14.10 30.92 -18.39
N VAL A 272 -14.77 30.51 -19.47
CA VAL A 272 -16.08 31.07 -19.87
C VAL A 272 -17.10 30.93 -18.74
N LEU A 273 -16.98 29.86 -17.94
CA LEU A 273 -17.90 29.58 -16.84
C LEU A 273 -17.59 30.36 -15.56
N LYS A 274 -16.48 31.12 -15.47
CA LYS A 274 -16.00 31.74 -14.22
C LYS A 274 -17.07 32.57 -13.49
N ASP A 275 -17.75 33.45 -14.22
CA ASP A 275 -18.72 34.40 -13.65
C ASP A 275 -20.19 33.94 -13.83
N VAL A 276 -20.40 32.71 -14.30
CA VAL A 276 -21.75 32.14 -14.50
C VAL A 276 -22.37 31.77 -13.14
N PRO A 277 -23.66 32.02 -12.88
CA PRO A 277 -24.30 31.57 -11.63
C PRO A 277 -24.28 30.04 -11.47
N ASN A 278 -24.13 29.54 -10.24
CA ASN A 278 -24.05 28.10 -9.95
C ASN A 278 -25.24 27.33 -10.52
N ASP A 279 -26.46 27.82 -10.30
CA ASP A 279 -27.70 27.18 -10.74
C ASP A 279 -27.75 27.02 -12.27
N SER A 280 -27.20 27.98 -13.02
CA SER A 280 -27.11 27.92 -14.48
C SER A 280 -26.19 26.80 -14.97
N ILE A 281 -25.16 26.45 -14.18
CA ILE A 281 -24.27 25.33 -14.49
C ILE A 281 -24.89 24.01 -14.00
N GLN A 282 -25.41 23.99 -12.77
CA GLN A 282 -26.02 22.80 -12.17
C GLN A 282 -27.17 22.25 -13.00
N PHE A 283 -28.03 23.13 -13.52
CA PHE A 283 -29.22 22.79 -14.29
C PHE A 283 -29.05 23.02 -15.79
N ALA A 284 -27.82 23.01 -16.30
CA ALA A 284 -27.52 23.30 -17.71
C ALA A 284 -28.26 22.38 -18.70
N ASP A 285 -28.58 21.13 -18.32
CA ASP A 285 -29.36 20.22 -19.14
C ASP A 285 -30.82 20.67 -19.34
N ILE A 286 -31.36 21.43 -18.39
CA ILE A 286 -32.74 21.94 -18.40
C ILE A 286 -32.78 23.37 -18.93
N LEU A 287 -31.88 24.23 -18.43
CA LEU A 287 -31.84 25.67 -18.74
C LEU A 287 -31.12 25.98 -20.06
N GLY A 288 -30.40 25.00 -20.61
CA GLY A 288 -29.45 25.21 -21.69
C GLY A 288 -28.05 25.58 -21.18
N LEU A 289 -27.06 25.39 -22.04
CA LEU A 289 -25.67 25.70 -21.71
C LEU A 289 -25.44 27.22 -21.69
N PRO A 290 -24.57 27.74 -20.81
CA PRO A 290 -24.18 29.14 -20.81
C PRO A 290 -23.64 29.63 -22.16
N GLU A 291 -23.79 30.92 -22.46
CA GLU A 291 -23.23 31.50 -23.69
C GLU A 291 -21.71 31.34 -23.74
N GLY A 292 -21.17 31.07 -24.94
CA GLY A 292 -19.72 30.94 -25.15
C GLY A 292 -19.14 29.54 -24.89
N ILE A 293 -19.94 28.56 -24.46
CA ILE A 293 -19.53 27.16 -24.36
C ILE A 293 -20.42 26.24 -25.19
N SER A 294 -19.80 25.37 -26.00
CA SER A 294 -20.53 24.35 -26.78
C SER A 294 -20.79 23.10 -25.94
N ARG A 295 -21.80 22.30 -26.34
CA ARG A 295 -22.10 21.01 -25.70
C ARG A 295 -20.92 20.05 -25.68
N GLY A 296 -20.13 20.00 -26.77
CA GLY A 296 -18.94 19.18 -26.83
C GLY A 296 -17.84 19.62 -25.85
N GLN A 297 -17.65 20.93 -25.66
CA GLN A 297 -16.71 21.46 -24.67
C GLN A 297 -17.16 21.18 -23.24
N TYR A 298 -18.45 21.36 -22.95
CA TYR A 298 -19.00 21.08 -21.61
C TYR A 298 -18.88 19.60 -21.26
N GLN A 299 -19.29 18.70 -22.17
CA GLN A 299 -19.14 17.25 -21.96
C GLN A 299 -17.68 16.87 -21.73
N ARG A 300 -16.76 17.45 -22.51
CA ARG A 300 -15.33 17.20 -22.34
C ARG A 300 -14.81 17.67 -20.98
N LEU A 301 -15.28 18.80 -20.47
CA LEU A 301 -14.95 19.24 -19.10
C LEU A 301 -15.50 18.27 -18.05
N GLU A 302 -16.73 17.81 -18.22
CA GLU A 302 -17.34 16.84 -17.31
C GLU A 302 -16.56 15.52 -17.29
N ASP A 303 -16.16 15.02 -18.46
CA ASP A 303 -15.37 13.80 -18.63
C ASP A 303 -13.94 13.91 -18.06
N LEU A 304 -13.41 15.13 -17.91
CA LEU A 304 -12.05 15.39 -17.42
C LEU A 304 -12.04 15.71 -15.92
N ILE A 305 -12.94 16.58 -15.46
CA ILE A 305 -12.85 17.16 -14.11
C ILE A 305 -14.19 17.09 -13.35
N GLY A 306 -15.25 16.56 -13.97
CA GLY A 306 -16.57 16.40 -13.38
C GLY A 306 -17.23 17.72 -12.96
N ALA A 307 -18.44 17.61 -12.42
CA ALA A 307 -19.18 18.77 -11.90
C ALA A 307 -18.39 19.54 -10.83
N TYR A 308 -17.63 18.85 -9.98
CA TYR A 308 -16.78 19.48 -8.96
C TYR A 308 -15.69 20.37 -9.57
N GLY A 309 -14.93 19.83 -10.53
CA GLY A 309 -13.88 20.58 -11.19
C GLY A 309 -14.42 21.72 -12.05
N ILE A 310 -15.61 21.55 -12.65
CA ILE A 310 -16.29 22.65 -13.33
C ILE A 310 -16.64 23.76 -12.32
N MET A 311 -17.33 23.41 -11.24
CA MET A 311 -17.88 24.40 -10.30
C MET A 311 -16.80 25.15 -9.52
N PHE A 312 -15.79 24.45 -8.99
CA PHE A 312 -14.72 25.05 -8.19
C PHE A 312 -13.47 25.39 -9.00
N GLY A 313 -13.12 24.57 -10.00
CA GLY A 313 -11.93 24.76 -10.81
C GLY A 313 -12.01 25.97 -11.76
N ARG A 314 -13.21 26.43 -12.12
CA ARG A 314 -13.39 27.67 -12.90
C ARG A 314 -12.80 28.90 -12.23
N ASN A 315 -12.71 28.92 -10.90
CA ASN A 315 -12.06 30.00 -10.14
C ASN A 315 -10.52 29.96 -10.23
N HIS A 316 -9.96 28.86 -10.73
CA HIS A 316 -8.52 28.60 -10.89
C HIS A 316 -8.14 28.45 -12.38
N SER A 317 -8.99 28.96 -13.28
CA SER A 317 -8.87 28.78 -14.73
C SER A 317 -8.04 29.87 -15.42
N HIS A 318 -7.25 30.67 -14.68
CA HIS A 318 -6.43 31.74 -15.28
C HIS A 318 -5.29 31.21 -16.15
N SER A 319 -4.74 30.04 -15.83
CA SER A 319 -3.70 29.38 -16.61
C SER A 319 -3.79 27.85 -16.46
N SER A 320 -3.26 27.11 -17.44
CA SER A 320 -3.15 25.65 -17.35
C SER A 320 -2.37 25.18 -16.10
N PRO A 321 -1.20 25.74 -15.76
CA PRO A 321 -0.46 25.33 -14.57
C PRO A 321 -1.23 25.53 -13.26
N GLU A 322 -1.95 26.65 -13.12
CA GLU A 322 -2.74 26.94 -11.92
C GLU A 322 -3.88 25.93 -11.73
N LEU A 323 -4.65 25.67 -12.79
CA LEU A 323 -5.73 24.70 -12.74
C LEU A 323 -5.20 23.29 -12.45
N VAL A 324 -4.11 22.88 -13.12
CA VAL A 324 -3.49 21.57 -12.90
C VAL A 324 -2.99 21.43 -11.45
N HIS A 325 -2.37 22.47 -10.90
CA HIS A 325 -1.92 22.47 -9.51
C HIS A 325 -3.11 22.35 -8.54
N TRP A 326 -4.16 23.14 -8.73
CA TRP A 326 -5.37 23.07 -7.90
C TRP A 326 -6.05 21.69 -7.98
N LEU A 327 -6.20 21.13 -9.19
CA LEU A 327 -6.76 19.79 -9.38
C LEU A 327 -5.91 18.72 -8.67
N TRP A 328 -4.58 18.83 -8.74
CA TRP A 328 -3.67 17.93 -8.05
C TRP A 328 -3.85 17.97 -6.54
N GLU A 329 -3.89 19.17 -5.94
CA GLU A 329 -4.10 19.37 -4.50
C GLU A 329 -5.46 18.84 -4.03
N ARG A 330 -6.51 19.08 -4.81
CA ARG A 330 -7.88 18.65 -4.48
C ARG A 330 -8.11 17.16 -4.73
N SER A 331 -7.37 16.54 -5.63
CA SER A 331 -7.52 15.12 -5.96
C SER A 331 -7.22 14.16 -4.80
N GLY A 332 -6.41 14.58 -3.82
CA GLY A 332 -5.97 13.73 -2.71
C GLY A 332 -4.87 12.73 -3.04
N LEU A 333 -4.44 12.64 -4.31
CA LEU A 333 -3.44 11.66 -4.75
C LEU A 333 -2.08 11.83 -4.06
N ALA A 334 -1.64 13.06 -3.83
CA ALA A 334 -0.37 13.35 -3.15
C ALA A 334 -0.32 12.73 -1.73
N ARG A 335 -1.42 12.87 -0.98
CA ARG A 335 -1.56 12.28 0.36
C ARG A 335 -1.59 10.76 0.31
N LEU A 336 -2.22 10.18 -0.72
CA LEU A 336 -2.22 8.74 -0.91
C LEU A 336 -0.81 8.21 -1.23
N GLU A 337 -0.07 8.89 -2.12
CA GLU A 337 1.31 8.52 -2.44
C GLU A 337 2.25 8.65 -1.24
N GLU A 338 2.03 9.63 -0.37
CA GLU A 338 2.75 9.77 0.89
C GLU A 338 2.44 8.61 1.84
N ALA A 339 1.16 8.29 2.06
CA ALA A 339 0.73 7.16 2.88
C ALA A 339 1.30 5.83 2.35
N LEU A 340 1.29 5.64 1.03
CA LEU A 340 1.92 4.49 0.37
C LEU A 340 3.42 4.46 0.60
N THR A 341 4.12 5.59 0.46
CA THR A 341 5.57 5.67 0.68
C THR A 341 5.94 5.25 2.10
N VAL A 342 5.15 5.68 3.10
CA VAL A 342 5.33 5.27 4.50
C VAL A 342 5.06 3.77 4.67
N ALA A 343 3.96 3.26 4.12
CA ALA A 343 3.58 1.84 4.23
C ALA A 343 4.61 0.90 3.58
N VAL A 344 5.14 1.26 2.41
CA VAL A 344 6.09 0.42 1.66
C VAL A 344 7.50 0.42 2.27
N SER A 345 7.92 1.54 2.86
CA SER A 345 9.27 1.66 3.44
C SER A 345 9.37 1.01 4.82
N GLY A 346 8.26 0.92 5.58
CA GLY A 346 8.25 0.36 6.93
C GLY A 346 7.87 -1.13 6.97
N ALA A 347 6.59 -1.41 7.22
CA ALA A 347 6.10 -2.76 7.49
C ALA A 347 6.33 -3.74 6.32
N ALA A 348 6.23 -3.27 5.08
CA ALA A 348 6.47 -4.09 3.89
C ALA A 348 7.94 -4.54 3.77
N GLU A 349 8.91 -3.66 4.05
CA GLU A 349 10.34 -4.01 4.05
C GLU A 349 10.66 -5.04 5.13
N ARG A 350 10.18 -4.81 6.36
CA ARG A 350 10.30 -5.76 7.47
C ARG A 350 9.71 -7.12 7.14
N SER A 351 8.54 -7.15 6.51
CA SER A 351 7.89 -8.39 6.04
C SER A 351 8.76 -9.15 5.03
N ARG A 352 9.38 -8.47 4.06
CA ARG A 352 10.26 -9.14 3.08
C ARG A 352 11.51 -9.72 3.75
N VAL A 353 12.16 -8.97 4.64
CA VAL A 353 13.32 -9.48 5.41
C VAL A 353 12.94 -10.70 6.25
N LEU A 354 11.80 -10.64 6.94
CA LEU A 354 11.34 -11.76 7.76
C LEU A 354 10.98 -13.00 6.92
N THR A 355 10.45 -12.79 5.71
CA THR A 355 10.25 -13.86 4.72
C THR A 355 11.58 -14.52 4.35
N VAL A 356 12.63 -13.72 4.13
CA VAL A 356 13.98 -14.23 3.88
C VAL A 356 14.51 -15.05 5.05
N LEU A 357 14.48 -14.50 6.27
CA LEU A 357 14.97 -15.21 7.47
C LEU A 357 14.20 -16.50 7.72
N SER A 358 12.87 -16.47 7.58
CA SER A 358 12.02 -17.65 7.74
C SER A 358 12.27 -18.69 6.64
N GLY A 359 12.50 -18.23 5.40
CA GLY A 359 12.86 -19.07 4.27
C GLY A 359 14.19 -19.79 4.49
N LEU A 360 15.21 -19.06 4.95
CA LEU A 360 16.52 -19.61 5.31
C LEU A 360 16.40 -20.62 6.45
N ALA A 361 15.69 -20.30 7.53
CA ALA A 361 15.50 -21.20 8.67
C ALA A 361 14.73 -22.48 8.26
N ARG A 362 13.73 -22.36 7.38
CA ARG A 362 13.02 -23.51 6.83
C ARG A 362 13.95 -24.38 5.98
N ALA A 363 14.70 -23.78 5.07
CA ALA A 363 15.64 -24.48 4.20
C ALA A 363 16.73 -25.20 5.00
N ALA A 364 17.25 -24.57 6.06
CA ALA A 364 18.25 -25.16 6.95
C ALA A 364 17.72 -26.37 7.74
N ARG A 365 16.40 -26.48 7.95
CA ARG A 365 15.75 -27.66 8.56
C ARG A 365 15.43 -28.74 7.54
N SER A 366 14.96 -28.35 6.34
CA SER A 366 14.51 -29.31 5.33
C SER A 366 15.65 -29.86 4.46
N ARG A 367 16.74 -29.10 4.32
CA ARG A 367 17.94 -29.51 3.58
C ARG A 367 19.03 -29.90 4.56
N SER A 368 19.86 -30.86 4.16
CA SER A 368 21.03 -31.32 4.92
C SER A 368 22.21 -30.32 4.88
N TRP A 369 21.95 -29.03 5.09
CA TRP A 369 22.98 -28.00 5.15
C TRP A 369 23.88 -28.19 6.38
N SER A 370 25.12 -27.69 6.28
CA SER A 370 26.15 -27.85 7.32
C SER A 370 25.73 -27.27 8.67
N SER A 371 26.36 -27.75 9.76
CA SER A 371 26.13 -27.19 11.09
C SER A 371 26.48 -25.71 11.17
N ASP A 372 27.49 -25.25 10.42
CA ASP A 372 27.92 -23.86 10.43
C ASP A 372 26.89 -22.96 9.76
N THR A 373 26.29 -23.41 8.66
CA THR A 373 25.15 -22.71 8.02
C THR A 373 23.98 -22.56 8.98
N ARG A 374 23.63 -23.64 9.70
CA ARG A 374 22.55 -23.61 10.70
C ARG A 374 22.85 -22.65 11.86
N LYS A 375 24.08 -22.65 12.38
CA LYS A 375 24.52 -21.73 13.44
C LYS A 375 24.48 -20.28 12.96
N LEU A 376 24.94 -20.00 11.73
CA LEU A 376 24.90 -18.66 11.14
C LEU A 376 23.46 -18.13 11.06
N ILE A 377 22.53 -18.93 10.52
CA ILE A 377 21.12 -18.53 10.37
C ILE A 377 20.48 -18.30 11.74
N GLU A 378 20.75 -19.17 12.72
CA GLU A 378 20.21 -18.98 14.07
C GLU A 378 20.82 -17.75 14.76
N ALA A 379 22.13 -17.53 14.65
CA ALA A 379 22.79 -16.34 15.17
C ALA A 379 22.20 -15.06 14.56
N ALA A 380 21.97 -15.04 13.24
CA ALA A 380 21.36 -13.91 12.56
C ALA A 380 19.96 -13.59 13.10
N ARG A 381 19.13 -14.58 13.41
CA ARG A 381 17.79 -14.33 13.98
C ARG A 381 17.81 -13.61 15.33
N HIS A 382 18.90 -13.68 16.08
CA HIS A 382 19.09 -13.02 17.37
C HIS A 382 20.02 -11.81 17.32
N ALA A 383 20.51 -11.47 16.12
CA ALA A 383 21.44 -10.38 15.93
C ALA A 383 20.72 -9.02 16.11
N PRO A 384 21.37 -8.01 16.71
CA PRO A 384 20.76 -6.69 16.96
C PRO A 384 20.14 -6.06 15.71
N GLU A 385 20.75 -6.28 14.54
CA GLU A 385 20.31 -5.75 13.25
C GLU A 385 18.89 -6.19 12.88
N PHE A 386 18.47 -7.39 13.32
CA PHE A 386 17.15 -7.93 13.03
C PHE A 386 16.15 -7.79 14.19
N HIS A 387 16.55 -7.15 15.30
CA HIS A 387 15.72 -7.06 16.51
C HIS A 387 14.40 -6.31 16.27
N ARG A 388 14.39 -5.31 15.39
CA ARG A 388 13.17 -4.59 14.95
C ARG A 388 12.08 -5.50 14.39
N LEU A 389 12.44 -6.65 13.82
CA LEU A 389 11.47 -7.64 13.36
C LEU A 389 10.75 -8.30 14.54
N ASN A 390 11.46 -8.51 15.65
CA ASN A 390 10.90 -9.06 16.89
C ASN A 390 9.98 -8.05 17.59
N GLU A 391 10.32 -6.76 17.57
CA GLU A 391 9.46 -5.66 18.06
C GLU A 391 8.13 -5.66 17.33
N SER A 392 8.19 -5.71 16.00
CA SER A 392 7.01 -5.75 15.13
C SER A 392 6.13 -6.97 15.41
N ALA A 393 6.74 -8.15 15.45
CA ALA A 393 6.03 -9.39 15.71
C ALA A 393 5.43 -9.43 17.13
N ALA A 394 6.12 -8.88 18.13
CA ALA A 394 5.61 -8.80 19.49
C ALA A 394 4.41 -7.86 19.60
N LEU A 395 4.43 -6.72 18.90
CA LEU A 395 3.29 -5.80 18.84
C LEU A 395 2.07 -6.49 18.23
N ASP A 396 2.23 -7.19 17.10
CA ASP A 396 1.13 -7.86 16.42
C ASP A 396 0.49 -8.95 17.30
N VAL A 397 1.32 -9.80 17.91
CA VAL A 397 0.85 -10.86 18.82
C VAL A 397 0.14 -10.25 20.05
N LEU A 398 0.69 -9.17 20.62
CA LEU A 398 0.09 -8.49 21.76
C LEU A 398 -1.24 -7.79 21.40
N ARG A 399 -1.32 -7.10 20.27
CA ARG A 399 -2.56 -6.46 19.79
C ARG A 399 -3.68 -7.47 19.60
N GLN A 400 -3.37 -8.66 19.09
CA GLN A 400 -4.36 -9.72 18.90
C GLN A 400 -4.84 -10.32 20.22
N ALA A 401 -3.93 -10.54 21.18
CA ALA A 401 -4.26 -11.18 22.46
C ALA A 401 -4.85 -10.22 23.50
N ALA A 402 -4.35 -8.98 23.55
CA ALA A 402 -4.68 -7.98 24.57
C ALA A 402 -4.54 -6.54 24.00
N PRO A 403 -5.48 -6.08 23.17
CA PRO A 403 -5.39 -4.79 22.46
C PRO A 403 -5.34 -3.56 23.38
N GLN A 404 -5.86 -3.66 24.60
CA GLN A 404 -5.87 -2.57 25.58
C GLN A 404 -4.68 -2.62 26.55
N HIS A 405 -3.70 -3.49 26.31
CA HIS A 405 -2.53 -3.63 27.18
C HIS A 405 -1.59 -2.42 27.03
N GLY A 406 -1.07 -1.88 28.14
CA GLY A 406 -0.22 -0.68 28.12
C GLY A 406 1.04 -0.80 27.24
N LEU A 407 1.61 -2.00 27.13
CA LEU A 407 2.77 -2.25 26.26
C LEU A 407 2.49 -2.10 24.76
N VAL A 408 1.21 -2.12 24.34
CA VAL A 408 0.85 -1.85 22.94
C VAL A 408 1.31 -0.45 22.55
N ALA A 409 0.97 0.56 23.35
CA ALA A 409 1.37 1.95 23.09
C ALA A 409 2.89 2.14 23.08
N VAL A 410 3.59 1.46 24.01
CA VAL A 410 5.07 1.51 24.09
C VAL A 410 5.72 0.94 22.83
N LEU A 411 5.25 -0.22 22.36
CA LEU A 411 5.76 -0.85 21.14
C LEU A 411 5.36 -0.05 19.90
N GLU A 412 4.17 0.54 19.85
CA GLU A 412 3.74 1.42 18.75
C GLU A 412 4.63 2.66 18.66
N GLU A 413 4.95 3.30 19.79
CA GLU A 413 5.88 4.44 19.83
C GLU A 413 7.29 4.02 19.40
N LEU A 414 7.77 2.86 19.86
CA LEU A 414 9.09 2.31 19.50
C LEU A 414 9.20 2.05 18.00
N ILE A 415 8.17 1.43 17.42
CA ILE A 415 8.15 1.06 15.99
C ILE A 415 7.89 2.27 15.09
N ALA A 416 7.20 3.31 15.59
CA ALA A 416 6.93 4.52 14.82
C ALA A 416 8.20 5.33 14.54
N ASP A 417 9.31 5.08 15.27
CA ASP A 417 10.63 5.70 15.06
C ASP A 417 10.62 7.23 15.01
N LYS A 418 9.63 7.85 15.67
CA LYS A 418 9.56 9.31 15.74
C LYS A 418 10.48 9.83 16.84
N ASN A 419 10.46 9.17 18.00
CA ASN A 419 11.30 9.44 19.18
C ASN A 419 11.50 8.12 19.95
N TRP A 420 12.57 8.04 20.75
CA TRP A 420 12.70 6.95 21.73
C TRP A 420 11.53 7.02 22.72
N PRO A 421 10.79 5.93 22.97
CA PRO A 421 9.58 5.98 23.77
C PRO A 421 9.83 6.50 25.17
N THR A 422 8.97 7.39 25.65
CA THR A 422 9.11 7.95 27.01
C THR A 422 9.10 6.83 28.07
N ALA A 423 8.33 5.77 27.85
CA ALA A 423 8.26 4.61 28.74
C ALA A 423 9.54 3.72 28.73
N LEU A 424 10.46 3.98 27.79
CA LEU A 424 11.76 3.34 27.68
C LEU A 424 12.91 4.32 28.00
N THR A 425 12.61 5.58 28.30
CA THR A 425 13.59 6.59 28.68
C THR A 425 13.73 6.60 30.21
N PRO A 426 14.91 6.31 30.76
CA PRO A 426 15.16 6.48 32.19
C PRO A 426 15.17 7.97 32.61
N ASP A 427 15.02 8.22 33.91
CA ASP A 427 15.07 9.59 34.46
C ASP A 427 16.43 10.26 34.28
N GLU A 428 17.52 9.47 34.34
CA GLU A 428 18.89 9.89 34.08
C GLU A 428 19.44 9.13 32.87
N ASP A 429 20.08 9.85 31.95
CA ASP A 429 20.63 9.29 30.71
C ASP A 429 21.98 8.58 30.94
N GLU A 430 21.94 7.54 31.78
CA GLU A 430 23.09 6.72 32.16
C GLU A 430 22.88 5.25 31.77
N PRO A 431 23.90 4.55 31.23
CA PRO A 431 23.78 3.14 30.87
C PRO A 431 23.27 2.22 31.98
N ALA A 432 23.58 2.54 33.24
CA ALA A 432 23.12 1.77 34.40
C ALA A 432 21.60 1.88 34.63
N GLU A 433 20.97 2.99 34.27
CA GLU A 433 19.52 3.18 34.37
C GLU A 433 18.79 2.39 33.27
N TYR A 434 19.31 2.39 32.04
CA TYR A 434 18.78 1.52 30.98
C TYR A 434 18.84 0.04 31.36
N LEU A 435 19.91 -0.40 32.04
CA LEU A 435 20.00 -1.78 32.56
C LEU A 435 18.96 -2.07 33.64
N ARG A 436 18.67 -1.11 34.53
CA ARG A 436 17.61 -1.23 35.54
C ARG A 436 16.23 -1.32 34.90
N LEU A 437 15.96 -0.48 33.90
CA LEU A 437 14.70 -0.52 33.15
C LEU A 437 14.57 -1.84 32.36
N ALA A 438 15.66 -2.35 31.78
CA ALA A 438 15.67 -3.65 31.12
C ALA A 438 15.35 -4.79 32.11
N ALA A 439 15.90 -4.74 33.33
CA ALA A 439 15.60 -5.69 34.38
C ALA A 439 14.12 -5.64 34.82
N HIS A 440 13.51 -4.46 34.83
CA HIS A 440 12.07 -4.29 35.07
C HIS A 440 11.22 -5.05 34.04
N TYR A 441 11.48 -4.84 32.74
CA TYR A 441 10.78 -5.56 31.68
C TYR A 441 11.08 -7.07 31.69
N GLN A 442 12.29 -7.48 32.07
CA GLN A 442 12.62 -8.90 32.25
C GLN A 442 11.80 -9.53 33.38
N ALA A 443 11.63 -8.83 34.51
CA ALA A 443 10.80 -9.29 35.62
C ALA A 443 9.32 -9.38 35.21
N MET A 444 8.81 -8.36 34.50
CA MET A 444 7.47 -8.38 33.93
C MET A 444 7.25 -9.58 33.01
N ALA A 445 8.23 -9.92 32.16
CA ALA A 445 8.13 -11.08 31.29
C ALA A 445 8.05 -12.42 32.05
N ALA A 446 8.67 -12.51 33.23
CA ALA A 446 8.61 -13.70 34.08
C ALA A 446 7.28 -13.81 34.85
N SER A 447 6.63 -12.69 35.17
CA SER A 447 5.34 -12.64 35.87
C SER A 447 4.14 -12.43 34.95
N ALA A 448 4.34 -12.41 33.64
CA ALA A 448 3.30 -12.11 32.65
C ALA A 448 2.14 -13.11 32.69
N SER A 449 0.92 -12.61 32.52
CA SER A 449 -0.31 -13.41 32.54
C SER A 449 -0.54 -14.18 31.24
N THR A 450 0.05 -13.71 30.13
CA THR A 450 -0.08 -14.32 28.81
C THR A 450 1.27 -14.47 28.10
N GLY A 451 1.35 -15.41 27.16
CA GLY A 451 2.55 -15.58 26.32
C GLY A 451 2.86 -14.33 25.47
N ALA A 452 1.82 -13.61 25.04
CA ALA A 452 1.93 -12.38 24.26
C ALA A 452 2.57 -11.23 25.08
N GLU A 453 2.10 -11.04 26.31
CA GLU A 453 2.67 -10.10 27.27
C GLU A 453 4.13 -10.45 27.60
N ALA A 454 4.39 -11.73 27.87
CA ALA A 454 5.75 -12.21 28.16
C ALA A 454 6.71 -11.96 26.99
N GLN A 455 6.24 -12.13 25.75
CA GLN A 455 7.02 -11.85 24.55
C GLN A 455 7.27 -10.35 24.38
N ALA A 456 6.25 -9.50 24.51
CA ALA A 456 6.38 -8.06 24.44
C ALA A 456 7.41 -7.52 25.44
N ALA A 457 7.31 -7.93 26.70
CA ALA A 457 8.23 -7.52 27.75
C ALA A 457 9.67 -7.99 27.48
N ARG A 458 9.89 -9.24 27.01
CA ARG A 458 11.23 -9.71 26.61
C ARG A 458 11.83 -8.89 25.47
N VAL A 459 11.01 -8.52 24.49
CA VAL A 459 11.47 -7.75 23.35
C VAL A 459 11.86 -6.32 23.77
N LEU A 460 11.06 -5.66 24.60
CA LEU A 460 11.38 -4.33 25.14
C LEU A 460 12.65 -4.35 26.01
N CYS A 461 12.81 -5.37 26.87
CA CYS A 461 14.05 -5.61 27.61
C CYS A 461 15.26 -5.67 26.65
N ARG A 462 15.14 -6.42 25.57
CA ARG A 462 16.21 -6.53 24.57
C ARG A 462 16.45 -5.20 23.82
N SER A 463 15.41 -4.43 23.51
CA SER A 463 15.55 -3.12 22.87
C SER A 463 16.36 -2.16 23.76
N LEU A 464 16.08 -2.12 25.06
CA LEU A 464 16.85 -1.35 26.04
C LEU A 464 18.32 -1.78 26.11
N LEU A 465 18.59 -3.08 26.12
CA LEU A 465 19.96 -3.61 26.14
C LEU A 465 20.76 -3.32 24.86
N ILE A 466 20.08 -3.22 23.71
CA ILE A 466 20.71 -2.82 22.46
C ILE A 466 21.00 -1.32 22.48
N HIS A 467 20.02 -0.52 22.89
CA HIS A 467 20.14 0.93 22.97
C HIS A 467 21.26 1.37 23.93
N SER A 468 21.33 0.78 25.13
CA SER A 468 22.37 1.10 26.13
C SER A 468 23.80 0.81 25.67
N ARG A 469 23.98 0.00 24.61
CA ARG A 469 25.30 -0.32 24.01
C ARG A 469 25.65 0.57 22.84
N LEU A 470 24.70 1.33 22.32
CA LEU A 470 24.91 2.28 21.21
C LEU A 470 25.26 3.68 21.74
N GLU A 471 24.83 4.01 22.97
CA GLU A 471 25.09 5.30 23.61
C GLU A 471 26.32 5.33 24.54
N GLY A 472 26.83 4.15 24.94
CA GLY A 472 28.11 4.00 25.63
C GLY A 472 29.24 3.66 24.68
#